data_AF-K1RRV5-F1
#
_entry.id   AF-K1RRV5-F1
#
_cell.length_a   1.000
_cell.length_b   1.000
_cell.length_c   1.000
_cell.angle_alpha   90.00
_cell.angle_beta   90.00
_cell.angle_gamma   90.00
#
_symmetry.space_group_name_H-M   'P 1'
#
loop_
_entity.id
_entity.type
_entity.pdbx_description
1 polymer ?
#
loop_
_entity_poly.entity_id
_entity_poly.type
_entity_poly.pdbx_seq_one_letter_code
_entity_poly.pdbx_strand_id
1 'polypeptide(L)'
;MFAISYGVQVFRSEEARKYVSGVAVHWYQDFITPAVALSSTHKKFPEKFILATEACSGAMPWDIPKVSLGSWKRGEDYAHDIIQDLNNFVSGWTDWNIALNMEGGPNWVKNFVDSPVIVNAKSDEFYKQPMFYALGHFSKFILPMSKRVELVPNQNLPKDMYIVGFQRPDKAIACILLNSKLDDIPRQRKN
;
A
#
# COMPACT_ATOMS: atom_id res chain seq x y z
N MET A 1 -8.29 7.31 12.38
CA MET A 1 -8.95 6.63 13.55
C MET A 1 -10.39 6.17 13.29
N PHE A 2 -11.14 6.74 12.32
CA PHE A 2 -12.58 6.45 12.15
C PHE A 2 -12.94 5.12 11.45
N ALA A 3 -12.17 4.65 10.47
CA ALA A 3 -12.55 3.46 9.69
C ALA A 3 -12.56 2.16 10.53
N ILE A 4 -11.56 1.99 11.39
CA ILE A 4 -11.43 0.78 12.23
C ILE A 4 -12.48 0.77 13.34
N SER A 5 -12.75 1.90 14.00
CA SER A 5 -13.78 1.97 15.03
C SER A 5 -15.18 1.78 14.45
N TYR A 6 -15.44 2.32 13.26
CA TYR A 6 -16.72 2.15 12.56
C TYR A 6 -16.94 0.70 12.09
N GLY A 7 -15.96 0.10 11.42
CA GLY A 7 -16.05 -1.31 10.99
C GLY A 7 -16.30 -2.26 12.16
N VAL A 8 -15.60 -2.05 13.28
CA VAL A 8 -15.80 -2.81 14.52
C VAL A 8 -17.23 -2.66 15.06
N GLN A 9 -17.84 -1.48 14.99
CA GLN A 9 -19.22 -1.29 15.42
C GLN A 9 -20.21 -2.06 14.54
N VAL A 10 -20.01 -2.02 13.22
CA VAL A 10 -20.84 -2.78 12.27
C VAL A 10 -20.72 -4.29 12.52
N PHE A 11 -19.50 -4.80 12.72
CA PHE A 11 -19.27 -6.23 12.97
C PHE A 11 -19.81 -6.72 14.32
N ARG A 12 -20.04 -5.85 15.30
CA ARG A 12 -20.68 -6.21 16.58
C ARG A 12 -22.18 -6.47 16.45
N SER A 13 -22.84 -5.92 15.42
CA SER A 13 -24.24 -6.25 15.13
C SER A 13 -24.32 -7.58 14.40
N GLU A 14 -24.91 -8.59 15.04
CA GLU A 14 -25.06 -9.93 14.43
C GLU A 14 -25.82 -9.90 13.11
N GLU A 15 -26.82 -9.01 12.99
CA GLU A 15 -27.61 -8.89 11.77
C GLU A 15 -26.81 -8.22 10.66
N ALA A 16 -26.15 -7.10 10.94
CA ALA A 16 -25.33 -6.42 9.92
C ALA A 16 -24.14 -7.29 9.49
N ARG A 17 -23.51 -8.00 10.43
CA ARG A 17 -22.33 -8.84 10.19
C ARG A 17 -22.58 -9.93 9.12
N LYS A 18 -23.81 -10.39 8.93
CA LYS A 18 -24.17 -11.39 7.90
C LYS A 18 -24.00 -10.85 6.48
N TYR A 19 -24.19 -9.54 6.29
CA TYR A 19 -24.19 -8.90 4.98
C TYR A 19 -22.85 -8.21 4.64
N VAL A 20 -21.91 -8.16 5.58
CA VAL A 20 -20.63 -7.47 5.40
C VAL A 20 -19.49 -8.48 5.39
N SER A 21 -18.77 -8.58 4.28
CA SER A 21 -17.66 -9.53 4.12
C SER A 21 -16.33 -9.03 4.69
N GLY A 22 -16.16 -7.71 4.85
CA GLY A 22 -14.90 -7.10 5.23
C GLY A 22 -15.01 -5.59 5.48
N VAL A 23 -13.88 -4.94 5.70
CA VAL A 23 -13.77 -3.49 5.87
C VAL A 23 -12.80 -2.89 4.85
N ALA A 24 -13.16 -1.74 4.31
CA ALA A 24 -12.34 -0.94 3.41
C ALA A 24 -11.57 0.13 4.21
N VAL A 25 -10.29 0.35 3.86
CA VAL A 25 -9.42 1.35 4.50
C VAL A 25 -8.66 2.16 3.46
N HIS A 26 -8.34 3.42 3.81
CA HIS A 26 -7.58 4.37 2.98
C HIS A 26 -6.38 4.89 3.80
N TRP A 27 -5.27 5.25 3.14
CA TRP A 27 -3.96 5.53 3.80
C TRP A 27 -3.77 6.97 4.34
N TYR A 28 -4.70 7.89 4.05
CA TYR A 28 -4.45 9.33 4.23
C TYR A 28 -4.39 9.79 5.70
N GLN A 29 -4.49 8.90 6.68
CA GLN A 29 -4.38 9.25 8.11
C GLN A 29 -3.35 8.38 8.85
N ASP A 30 -2.43 7.75 8.13
CA ASP A 30 -1.49 6.80 8.73
C ASP A 30 -0.46 7.47 9.62
N PHE A 31 -0.21 8.78 9.41
CA PHE A 31 0.56 9.61 10.33
C PHE A 31 -0.10 9.77 11.72
N ILE A 32 -1.38 9.41 11.87
CA ILE A 32 -2.12 9.40 13.14
C ILE A 32 -2.41 7.96 13.59
N THR A 33 -2.69 7.06 12.65
CA THR A 33 -3.15 5.69 12.94
C THR A 33 -2.15 4.67 12.42
N PRO A 34 -1.37 4.00 13.29
CA PRO A 34 -0.39 3.01 12.83
C PRO A 34 -1.06 1.73 12.30
N ALA A 35 -0.40 1.05 11.36
CA ALA A 35 -0.88 -0.17 10.70
C ALA A 35 -1.25 -1.32 11.68
N VAL A 36 -0.68 -1.34 12.89
CA VAL A 36 -1.05 -2.31 13.95
C VAL A 36 -2.54 -2.25 14.35
N ALA A 37 -3.21 -1.14 14.05
CA ALA A 37 -4.65 -1.03 14.23
C ALA A 37 -5.43 -2.00 13.30
N LEU A 38 -4.91 -2.28 12.10
CA LEU A 38 -5.46 -3.26 11.16
C LEU A 38 -5.36 -4.67 11.75
N SER A 39 -4.19 -5.03 12.28
CA SER A 39 -3.98 -6.27 13.05
C SER A 39 -4.94 -6.39 14.24
N SER A 40 -5.21 -5.30 14.94
CA SER A 40 -6.17 -5.29 16.05
C SER A 40 -7.61 -5.52 15.60
N THR A 41 -7.96 -5.11 14.38
CA THR A 41 -9.28 -5.37 13.77
C THR A 41 -9.40 -6.83 13.37
N HIS A 42 -8.40 -7.35 12.66
CA HIS A 42 -8.37 -8.74 12.24
C HIS A 42 -8.43 -9.71 13.44
N LYS A 43 -7.70 -9.42 14.53
CA LYS A 43 -7.76 -10.23 15.75
C LYS A 43 -9.16 -10.31 16.38
N LYS A 44 -9.97 -9.26 16.24
CA LYS A 44 -11.35 -9.23 16.77
C LYS A 44 -12.36 -9.91 15.84
N PHE A 45 -12.13 -9.82 14.53
CA PHE A 45 -13.03 -10.33 13.50
C PHE A 45 -12.22 -11.03 12.39
N PRO A 46 -11.60 -12.19 12.69
CA PRO A 46 -10.68 -12.85 11.77
C PRO A 46 -11.36 -13.39 10.51
N GLU A 47 -12.69 -13.56 10.53
CA GLU A 47 -13.52 -13.96 9.40
C GLU A 47 -13.80 -12.82 8.41
N LYS A 48 -13.44 -11.59 8.76
CA LYS A 48 -13.65 -10.39 7.94
C LYS A 48 -12.35 -9.97 7.30
N PHE A 49 -12.34 -9.85 5.97
CA PHE A 49 -11.16 -9.35 5.28
C PHE A 49 -10.99 -7.84 5.47
N ILE A 50 -9.76 -7.37 5.32
CA ILE A 50 -9.45 -5.94 5.25
C ILE A 50 -8.93 -5.67 3.84
N LEU A 51 -9.40 -4.62 3.19
CA LEU A 51 -8.96 -4.21 1.85
C LEU A 51 -8.57 -2.73 1.88
N ALA A 52 -7.34 -2.42 1.47
CA ALA A 52 -6.95 -1.06 1.18
C ALA A 52 -7.53 -0.68 -0.19
N THR A 53 -8.60 0.10 -0.17
CA THR A 53 -9.41 0.39 -1.37
C THR A 53 -8.98 1.66 -2.09
N GLU A 54 -8.16 2.49 -1.44
CA GLU A 54 -7.70 3.74 -2.03
C GLU A 54 -6.45 4.28 -1.30
N ALA A 55 -5.49 4.71 -2.09
CA ALA A 55 -4.35 5.51 -1.66
C ALA A 55 -3.83 6.37 -2.81
N CYS A 56 -3.36 7.57 -2.50
CA CYS A 56 -2.59 8.40 -3.43
C CYS A 56 -1.66 9.38 -2.74
N SER A 57 -0.53 9.68 -3.39
CA SER A 57 0.39 10.74 -2.97
C SER A 57 -0.10 12.11 -3.45
N GLY A 58 0.32 13.20 -2.79
CA GLY A 58 -0.10 14.54 -3.19
C GLY A 58 -1.46 14.97 -2.60
N ALA A 59 -2.09 14.13 -1.77
CA ALA A 59 -3.38 14.42 -1.17
C ALA A 59 -3.33 15.54 -0.12
N MET A 60 -2.21 15.69 0.59
CA MET A 60 -2.15 16.63 1.71
C MET A 60 -2.06 18.09 1.24
N PRO A 61 -2.61 19.05 2.02
CA PRO A 61 -2.49 20.47 1.69
C PRO A 61 -1.03 20.95 1.55
N TRP A 62 -0.11 20.32 2.27
CA TRP A 62 1.32 20.63 2.24
C TRP A 62 2.12 19.88 1.17
N ASP A 63 1.51 18.95 0.42
CA ASP A 63 2.19 18.24 -0.67
C ASP A 63 2.26 19.15 -1.91
N ILE A 64 3.25 20.04 -1.95
CA ILE A 64 3.46 20.99 -3.04
C ILE A 64 4.84 20.72 -3.68
N PRO A 65 4.92 20.39 -4.99
CA PRO A 65 3.82 20.30 -5.97
C PRO A 65 2.95 19.04 -5.80
N LYS A 66 1.72 19.10 -6.34
CA LYS A 66 0.77 17.97 -6.34
C LYS A 66 1.29 16.80 -7.16
N VAL A 67 1.76 17.04 -8.38
CA VAL A 67 2.52 16.08 -9.19
C VAL A 67 4.02 16.35 -9.02
N SER A 68 4.79 15.32 -8.69
CA SER A 68 6.25 15.41 -8.53
C SER A 68 6.90 14.36 -9.42
N LEU A 69 7.26 14.77 -10.64
CA LEU A 69 7.83 13.87 -11.63
C LEU A 69 9.15 13.27 -11.15
N GLY A 70 9.27 11.94 -11.18
CA GLY A 70 10.47 11.22 -10.77
C GLY A 70 10.66 11.11 -9.25
N SER A 71 9.66 11.45 -8.42
CA SER A 71 9.80 11.40 -6.96
C SER A 71 10.04 9.98 -6.45
N TRP A 72 11.28 9.70 -6.06
CA TRP A 72 11.65 8.41 -5.47
C TRP A 72 10.94 8.18 -4.13
N LYS A 73 10.86 9.22 -3.29
CA LYS A 73 10.19 9.18 -1.99
C LYS A 73 8.72 8.72 -2.10
N ARG A 74 7.98 9.18 -3.12
CA ARG A 74 6.60 8.71 -3.34
C ARG A 74 6.54 7.23 -3.73
N GLY A 75 7.51 6.75 -4.51
CA GLY A 75 7.67 5.32 -4.78
C GLY A 75 7.97 4.50 -3.52
N GLU A 76 8.86 4.99 -2.66
CA GLU A 76 9.17 4.37 -1.37
C GLU A 76 7.95 4.34 -0.44
N ASP A 77 7.17 5.42 -0.38
CA ASP A 77 5.96 5.51 0.44
C ASP A 77 4.91 4.47 0.03
N TYR A 78 4.69 4.29 -1.28
CA TYR A 78 3.84 3.23 -1.81
C TYR A 78 4.34 1.84 -1.39
N ALA A 79 5.64 1.56 -1.60
CA ALA A 79 6.19 0.25 -1.24
C ALA A 79 6.16 -0.01 0.27
N HIS A 80 6.45 1.01 1.08
CA HIS A 80 6.41 0.92 2.53
C HIS A 80 5.00 0.63 3.02
N ASP A 81 4.01 1.40 2.55
CA ASP A 81 2.61 1.23 2.94
C ASP A 81 2.07 -0.15 2.57
N ILE A 82 2.27 -0.58 1.32
CA ILE A 82 1.85 -1.91 0.86
C ILE A 82 2.49 -3.02 1.73
N ILE A 83 3.77 -2.90 2.09
CA ILE A 83 4.42 -3.88 2.98
C ILE A 83 3.80 -3.86 4.39
N GLN A 84 3.52 -2.68 4.94
CA GLN A 84 2.88 -2.57 6.26
C GLN A 84 1.49 -3.20 6.24
N ASP A 85 0.66 -2.85 5.25
CA ASP A 85 -0.69 -3.35 5.09
C ASP A 85 -0.73 -4.88 4.95
N LEU A 86 0.06 -5.43 4.04
CA LEU A 86 0.13 -6.87 3.80
C LEU A 86 0.65 -7.64 5.02
N ASN A 87 1.54 -7.04 5.83
CA ASN A 87 1.98 -7.60 7.10
C ASN A 87 0.94 -7.47 8.22
N ASN A 88 -0.08 -6.62 8.06
CA ASN A 88 -1.15 -6.37 9.02
C ASN A 88 -2.53 -6.84 8.50
N PHE A 89 -2.55 -7.98 7.81
CA PHE A 89 -3.76 -8.72 7.39
C PHE A 89 -4.62 -8.06 6.31
N VAL A 90 -4.12 -7.01 5.66
CA VAL A 90 -4.77 -6.47 4.46
C VAL A 90 -4.62 -7.48 3.32
N SER A 91 -5.73 -7.75 2.64
CA SER A 91 -5.86 -8.79 1.61
C SER A 91 -5.63 -8.28 0.19
N GLY A 92 -5.55 -6.97 0.01
CA GLY A 92 -5.30 -6.31 -1.28
C GLY A 92 -5.14 -4.80 -1.12
N TRP A 93 -4.56 -4.15 -2.12
CA TRP A 93 -4.24 -2.73 -2.09
C TRP A 93 -4.55 -2.10 -3.45
N THR A 94 -5.21 -0.95 -3.44
CA THR A 94 -5.73 -0.30 -4.65
C THR A 94 -5.28 1.15 -4.72
N ASP A 95 -4.56 1.49 -5.79
CA ASP A 95 -4.20 2.88 -6.10
C ASP A 95 -5.44 3.69 -6.50
N TRP A 96 -5.37 5.01 -6.42
CA TRP A 96 -6.50 5.88 -6.72
C TRP A 96 -6.73 6.10 -8.23
N ASN A 97 -6.05 7.08 -8.84
CA ASN A 97 -6.20 7.39 -10.25
C ASN A 97 -5.12 6.68 -11.06
N ILE A 98 -5.52 5.83 -12.02
CA ILE A 98 -4.60 5.09 -12.91
C ILE A 98 -3.67 6.04 -13.67
N ALA A 99 -4.17 7.19 -14.10
CA ALA A 99 -3.40 8.25 -14.75
C ALA A 99 -4.00 9.64 -14.47
N LEU A 100 -3.15 10.66 -14.40
CA LEU A 100 -3.54 12.07 -14.30
C LEU A 100 -2.71 12.95 -15.26
N ASN A 101 -3.13 14.19 -15.48
CA ASN A 101 -2.35 15.15 -16.25
C ASN A 101 -1.17 15.74 -15.42
N MET A 102 -0.37 16.59 -16.04
CA MET A 102 0.79 17.26 -15.42
C MET A 102 0.47 18.09 -14.17
N GLU A 103 -0.79 18.47 -13.95
CA GLU A 103 -1.24 19.23 -12.78
C GLU A 103 -1.86 18.33 -11.68
N GLY A 104 -2.09 17.05 -11.97
CA GLY A 104 -2.75 16.12 -11.05
C GLY A 104 -4.28 16.09 -11.19
N GLY A 105 -4.80 16.46 -12.36
CA GLY A 105 -6.22 16.48 -12.69
C GLY A 105 -6.55 15.72 -14.00
N PRO A 106 -7.70 16.01 -14.64
CA PRO A 106 -8.67 17.05 -14.28
C PRO A 106 -9.45 16.71 -13.00
N ASN A 107 -9.77 17.71 -12.19
CA ASN A 107 -10.63 17.59 -11.02
C ASN A 107 -11.43 18.88 -10.85
N TRP A 108 -12.77 18.79 -10.85
CA TRP A 108 -13.66 19.95 -10.91
C TRP A 108 -13.59 20.84 -9.65
N VAL A 109 -13.31 20.25 -8.47
CA VAL A 109 -13.08 21.00 -7.21
C VAL A 109 -11.60 21.32 -6.98
N LYS A 110 -10.73 21.07 -7.97
CA LYS A 110 -9.27 21.30 -7.89
C LYS A 110 -8.60 20.52 -6.76
N ASN A 111 -9.17 19.36 -6.39
CA ASN A 111 -8.53 18.44 -5.45
C ASN A 111 -7.51 17.56 -6.18
N PHE A 112 -6.44 18.18 -6.66
CA PHE A 112 -5.39 17.51 -7.43
C PHE A 112 -4.47 16.68 -6.54
N VAL A 113 -3.96 15.59 -7.11
CA VAL A 113 -3.07 14.61 -6.46
C VAL A 113 -2.06 14.08 -7.47
N ASP A 114 -1.10 13.27 -7.06
CA ASP A 114 -0.22 12.55 -7.98
C ASP A 114 -0.86 11.23 -8.46
N SER A 115 -0.29 10.64 -9.49
CA SER A 115 -0.68 9.33 -10.02
C SER A 115 0.57 8.57 -10.49
N PRO A 116 0.59 7.23 -10.43
CA PRO A 116 1.68 6.43 -11.00
C PRO A 116 1.96 6.69 -12.48
N VAL A 117 0.99 7.20 -13.25
CA VAL A 117 1.17 7.58 -14.65
C VAL A 117 0.73 9.03 -14.86
N ILE A 118 1.63 9.86 -15.38
CA ILE A 118 1.34 11.25 -15.72
C ILE A 118 1.31 11.42 -17.24
N VAL A 119 0.21 11.90 -17.78
CA VAL A 119 -0.01 12.10 -19.21
C VAL A 119 0.25 13.55 -19.59
N ASN A 120 1.15 13.76 -20.54
CA ASN A 120 1.39 15.04 -21.19
C ASN A 120 0.79 15.05 -22.60
N ALA A 121 -0.48 15.43 -22.69
CA ALA A 121 -1.22 15.47 -23.95
C ALA A 121 -0.65 16.46 -24.98
N LYS A 122 0.11 17.48 -24.56
CA LYS A 122 0.72 18.45 -25.49
C LYS A 122 1.84 17.83 -26.34
N SER A 123 2.52 16.83 -25.78
CA SER A 123 3.66 16.15 -26.42
C SER A 123 3.34 14.71 -26.82
N ASP A 124 2.09 14.25 -26.67
CA ASP A 124 1.67 12.86 -26.91
C ASP A 124 2.54 11.82 -26.18
N GLU A 125 2.81 12.07 -24.90
CA GLU A 125 3.67 11.20 -24.08
C GLU A 125 3.08 10.97 -22.69
N PHE A 126 3.60 9.95 -22.00
CA PHE A 126 3.29 9.70 -20.61
C PHE A 126 4.54 9.31 -19.83
N TYR A 127 4.57 9.67 -18.56
CA TYR A 127 5.65 9.37 -17.63
C TYR A 127 5.18 8.32 -16.64
N LYS A 128 5.91 7.21 -16.56
CA LYS A 128 5.73 6.21 -15.51
C LYS A 128 6.56 6.64 -14.31
N GLN A 129 5.88 7.04 -13.25
CA GLN A 129 6.49 7.52 -12.01
C GLN A 129 7.16 6.36 -11.24
N PRO A 130 8.08 6.63 -10.30
CA PRO A 130 8.60 5.61 -9.38
C PRO A 130 7.49 4.78 -8.68
N MET A 131 6.35 5.40 -8.36
CA MET A 131 5.16 4.72 -7.80
C MET A 131 4.66 3.57 -8.71
N PHE A 132 4.71 3.72 -10.04
CA PHE A 132 4.32 2.67 -10.98
C PHE A 132 5.20 1.42 -10.80
N TYR A 133 6.51 1.62 -10.66
CA TYR A 133 7.45 0.52 -10.50
C TYR A 133 7.37 -0.09 -9.12
N ALA A 134 7.16 0.72 -8.07
CA ALA A 134 6.87 0.25 -6.72
C ALA A 134 5.65 -0.69 -6.71
N LEU A 135 4.52 -0.26 -7.27
CA LEU A 135 3.34 -1.11 -7.46
C LEU A 135 3.65 -2.39 -8.25
N GLY A 136 4.51 -2.28 -9.26
CA GLY A 136 4.98 -3.40 -10.08
C GLY A 136 5.69 -4.50 -9.28
N HIS A 137 6.47 -4.14 -8.24
CA HIS A 137 7.14 -5.12 -7.36
C HIS A 137 6.16 -6.03 -6.61
N PHE A 138 4.93 -5.57 -6.37
CA PHE A 138 3.89 -6.36 -5.71
C PHE A 138 2.96 -7.01 -6.75
N SER A 139 2.29 -6.18 -7.55
CA SER A 139 1.23 -6.62 -8.47
C SER A 139 1.67 -7.66 -9.50
N LYS A 140 2.92 -7.58 -9.99
CA LYS A 140 3.44 -8.52 -10.98
C LYS A 140 3.83 -9.87 -10.37
N PHE A 141 4.19 -9.90 -9.10
CA PHE A 141 4.83 -11.06 -8.47
C PHE A 141 3.98 -11.75 -7.42
N ILE A 142 3.06 -11.04 -6.78
CA ILE A 142 2.07 -11.56 -5.84
C ILE A 142 0.76 -11.77 -6.61
N LEU A 143 0.53 -13.00 -7.07
CA LEU A 143 -0.67 -13.36 -7.83
C LEU A 143 -1.91 -13.47 -6.92
N PRO A 144 -3.14 -13.34 -7.46
CA PRO A 144 -4.35 -13.68 -6.73
C PRO A 144 -4.24 -15.06 -6.07
N MET A 145 -4.81 -15.21 -4.88
CA MET A 145 -4.72 -16.42 -4.04
C MET A 145 -3.33 -16.72 -3.46
N SER A 146 -2.33 -15.85 -3.62
CA SER A 146 -1.07 -15.96 -2.88
C SER A 146 -1.33 -15.83 -1.37
N LYS A 147 -0.65 -16.64 -0.58
CA LYS A 147 -0.77 -16.64 0.89
C LYS A 147 0.46 -15.98 1.50
N ARG A 148 0.27 -14.98 2.36
CA ARG A 148 1.37 -14.39 3.11
C ARG A 148 2.01 -15.46 3.99
N VAL A 149 3.33 -15.56 3.95
CA VAL A 149 4.09 -16.43 4.84
C VAL A 149 4.84 -15.59 5.86
N GLU A 150 4.98 -16.10 7.07
CA GLU A 150 5.82 -15.45 8.08
C GLU A 150 7.28 -15.53 7.66
N LEU A 151 7.97 -14.39 7.79
CA LEU A 151 9.41 -14.29 7.56
C LEU A 151 10.10 -14.13 8.89
N VAL A 152 10.93 -15.11 9.25
CA VAL A 152 11.73 -15.10 10.48
C VAL A 152 13.16 -14.76 10.09
N PRO A 153 13.60 -13.50 10.25
CA PRO A 153 14.96 -13.11 9.92
C PRO A 153 15.93 -13.72 10.95
N ASN A 154 17.13 -14.15 10.50
CA ASN A 154 18.14 -14.75 11.38
C ASN A 154 18.74 -13.73 12.39
N GLN A 155 18.58 -12.44 12.12
CA GLN A 155 19.00 -11.32 12.95
C GLN A 155 17.91 -10.26 12.90
N ASN A 156 17.94 -9.31 13.85
CA ASN A 156 17.03 -8.17 13.80
C ASN A 156 17.22 -7.43 12.47
N LEU A 157 16.13 -7.26 11.73
CA LEU A 157 16.13 -6.42 10.55
C LEU A 157 16.42 -4.97 10.96
N PRO A 158 17.22 -4.24 10.18
CA PRO A 158 17.34 -2.79 10.35
C PRO A 158 15.96 -2.13 10.34
N LYS A 159 15.79 -1.05 11.12
CA LYS A 159 14.49 -0.36 11.24
C LYS A 159 13.95 0.15 9.90
N ASP A 160 14.85 0.47 8.97
CA ASP A 160 14.59 1.02 7.65
C ASP A 160 14.50 -0.07 6.55
N MET A 161 14.42 -1.34 6.96
CA MET A 161 14.31 -2.48 6.07
C MET A 161 12.96 -3.16 6.26
N TYR A 162 12.15 -3.10 5.22
CA TYR A 162 10.79 -3.65 5.22
C TYR A 162 10.73 -4.85 4.29
N ILE A 163 10.02 -5.89 4.71
CA ILE A 163 9.95 -7.15 3.98
C ILE A 163 8.57 -7.77 4.08
N VAL A 164 8.12 -8.38 2.99
CA VAL A 164 6.94 -9.23 2.97
C VAL A 164 7.16 -10.43 2.07
N GLY A 165 6.64 -11.59 2.50
CA GLY A 165 6.80 -12.86 1.81
C GLY A 165 5.47 -13.52 1.52
N PHE A 166 5.37 -14.14 0.34
CA PHE A 166 4.17 -14.84 -0.12
C PHE A 166 4.55 -16.17 -0.76
N GLN A 167 3.75 -17.21 -0.47
CA GLN A 167 3.69 -18.42 -1.28
C GLN A 167 2.58 -18.25 -2.32
N ARG A 168 2.96 -18.32 -3.59
CA ARG A 168 2.05 -18.22 -4.73
C ARG A 168 1.30 -19.54 -4.97
N PRO A 169 0.19 -19.54 -5.73
CA PRO A 169 -0.55 -20.76 -6.08
C PRO A 169 0.29 -21.81 -6.84
N ASP A 170 1.29 -21.35 -7.61
CA ASP A 170 2.26 -22.19 -8.32
C ASP A 170 3.40 -22.72 -7.42
N LYS A 171 3.29 -22.52 -6.10
CA LYS A 171 4.26 -22.88 -5.05
C LYS A 171 5.55 -22.06 -5.06
N ALA A 172 5.72 -21.10 -5.96
CA ALA A 172 6.86 -20.19 -5.92
C ALA A 172 6.77 -19.24 -4.72
N ILE A 173 7.93 -18.82 -4.21
CA ILE A 173 8.02 -17.81 -3.15
C ILE A 173 8.32 -16.45 -3.77
N ALA A 174 7.45 -15.48 -3.53
CA ALA A 174 7.71 -14.07 -3.82
C ALA A 174 8.11 -13.37 -2.53
N CYS A 175 9.23 -12.67 -2.54
CA CYS A 175 9.71 -11.88 -1.41
C CYS A 175 10.05 -10.48 -1.91
N ILE A 176 9.41 -9.48 -1.32
CA ILE A 176 9.62 -8.07 -1.66
C ILE A 176 10.35 -7.43 -0.48
N LEU A 177 11.43 -6.71 -0.80
CA LEU A 177 12.26 -6.02 0.17
C LEU A 177 12.33 -4.54 -0.22
N LEU A 178 12.17 -3.67 0.75
CA LEU A 178 12.40 -2.23 0.64
C LEU A 178 13.51 -1.85 1.61
N ASN A 179 14.57 -1.24 1.07
CA ASN A 179 15.57 -0.53 1.86
C ASN A 179 15.30 0.96 1.70
N SER A 180 14.90 1.65 2.77
CA SER A 180 14.67 3.10 2.76
C SER A 180 15.85 3.90 3.29
N LYS A 181 17.02 3.26 3.46
CA LYS A 181 18.29 3.94 3.75
C LYS A 181 19.05 4.27 2.46
N LEU A 182 19.90 5.29 2.56
CA LEU A 182 20.89 5.62 1.54
C LEU A 182 22.03 4.58 1.46
N ASP A 183 22.35 3.93 2.58
CA ASP A 183 23.43 2.97 2.67
C ASP A 183 23.00 1.57 2.20
N ASP A 184 23.95 0.87 1.58
CA ASP A 184 23.80 -0.55 1.25
C ASP A 184 23.68 -1.40 2.51
N ILE A 185 22.72 -2.33 2.50
CA ILE A 185 22.56 -3.34 3.56
C ILE A 185 23.01 -4.69 3.00
N PRO A 186 24.21 -5.19 3.35
CA PRO A 186 24.72 -6.44 2.81
C PRO A 186 23.87 -7.62 3.28
N ARG A 187 23.40 -8.44 2.32
CA ARG A 187 22.73 -9.70 2.64
C ARG A 187 23.76 -10.73 3.11
N GLN A 188 23.72 -11.10 4.39
CA GLN A 188 24.49 -12.23 4.87
C GLN A 188 23.87 -13.54 4.35
N ARG A 189 24.59 -14.25 3.48
CA ARG A 189 24.26 -15.64 3.12
C ARG A 189 24.77 -16.53 4.25
N LYS A 190 23.93 -17.45 4.74
CA LYS A 190 24.46 -18.61 5.48
C LYS A 190 25.28 -19.42 4.47
N ASN A 191 26.54 -19.69 4.82
CA ASN A 191 27.35 -20.70 4.13
C ASN A 191 26.70 -22.08 4.30
#